data_AF-W5J3Z6-F1
#
_entry.id   AF-W5J3Z6-F1
#
_cell.length_a   1.000
_cell.length_b   1.000
_cell.length_c   1.000
_cell.angle_alpha   90.00
_cell.angle_beta   90.00
_cell.angle_gamma   90.00
#
_symmetry.space_group_name_H-M   'P 1'
#
loop_
_entity.id
_entity.type
_entity.pdbx_description
1 polymer ?
#
loop_
_entity_poly.entity_id
_entity_poly.type
_entity_poly.pdbx_seq_one_letter_code
_entity_poly.pdbx_strand_id
1 'polypeptide(L)'
;MLFTLGIDSQFGTLEGVSTSLMDMKLFPNVPKEMITGFLCVSCCVISMCFANGAGSYIFQLMDSFAGSYTLLIIAFFECIGVSYIYGIKRFADDIELMTGSRPGLYWMLCWKYISPIAMITILVASFLELASEGSSYPGWNALTGTTDRLEWPHWCIVVAILLILVSILWIPGVAILRLCGINVIEDSEPAWFPSAELRDVHGIVPHEPTDVEISLFCIRADGSEGLCCPTYGPREQPLDEEE
;
A
#
# COMPACT_ATOMS: atom_id res chain seq x y z
N MET A 1 8.37 -26.83 -9.58
CA MET A 1 8.97 -25.52 -9.30
C MET A 1 7.97 -24.40 -9.53
N LEU A 2 7.44 -24.17 -10.74
CA LEU A 2 6.44 -23.09 -10.97
C LEU A 2 5.17 -23.25 -10.10
N PHE A 3 4.68 -24.47 -9.93
CA PHE A 3 3.51 -24.74 -9.09
C PHE A 3 3.71 -24.37 -7.61
N THR A 4 4.86 -24.74 -7.03
CA THR A 4 5.16 -24.43 -5.62
C THR A 4 5.36 -22.94 -5.42
N LEU A 5 6.06 -22.26 -6.34
CA LEU A 5 6.21 -20.79 -6.31
C LEU A 5 4.86 -20.06 -6.39
N GLY A 6 3.96 -20.54 -7.25
CA GLY A 6 2.62 -19.99 -7.36
C GLY A 6 1.81 -20.18 -6.07
N ILE A 7 1.86 -21.37 -5.49
CA ILE A 7 1.15 -21.66 -4.22
C ILE A 7 1.64 -20.77 -3.08
N ASP A 8 2.96 -20.62 -2.92
CA ASP A 8 3.53 -19.82 -1.82
C ASP A 8 3.11 -18.34 -1.93
N SER A 9 3.12 -17.78 -3.15
CA SER A 9 2.63 -16.41 -3.38
C SER A 9 1.13 -16.28 -3.08
N GLN A 10 0.31 -17.25 -3.47
CA GLN A 10 -1.14 -17.21 -3.25
C GLN A 10 -1.51 -17.31 -1.77
N PHE A 11 -0.72 -18.01 -0.94
CA PHE A 11 -0.93 -18.02 0.50
C PHE A 11 -0.78 -16.62 1.10
N GLY A 12 0.27 -15.88 0.72
CA GLY A 12 0.47 -14.51 1.20
C GLY A 12 -0.64 -13.56 0.77
N THR A 13 -1.10 -13.64 -0.48
CA THR A 13 -2.22 -12.81 -0.96
C THR A 13 -3.54 -13.14 -0.26
N LEU A 14 -3.86 -14.44 -0.07
CA LEU A 14 -5.08 -14.84 0.62
C LEU A 14 -5.06 -14.47 2.10
N GLU A 15 -3.92 -14.62 2.78
CA GLU A 15 -3.76 -14.22 4.18
C GLU A 15 -3.94 -12.72 4.34
N GLY A 16 -3.32 -11.90 3.49
CA GLY A 16 -3.47 -10.44 3.54
C GLY A 16 -4.93 -9.97 3.41
N VAL A 17 -5.67 -10.55 2.45
CA VAL A 17 -7.10 -10.21 2.26
C VAL A 17 -7.96 -10.76 3.40
N SER A 18 -7.72 -12.00 3.84
CA SER A 18 -8.52 -12.62 4.91
C SER A 18 -8.33 -11.89 6.24
N THR A 19 -7.10 -11.51 6.58
CA THR A 19 -6.80 -10.76 7.81
C THR A 19 -7.43 -9.38 7.77
N SER A 20 -7.30 -8.65 6.65
CA SER A 20 -7.95 -7.34 6.48
C SER A 20 -9.48 -7.40 6.65
N LEU A 21 -10.12 -8.46 6.16
CA LEU A 21 -11.57 -8.68 6.32
C LEU A 21 -11.96 -9.00 7.77
N MET A 22 -11.13 -9.76 8.50
CA MET A 22 -11.36 -10.08 9.90
C MET A 22 -11.19 -8.85 10.80
N ASP A 23 -10.17 -8.03 10.53
CA ASP A 23 -9.88 -6.81 11.29
C ASP A 23 -10.99 -5.76 11.14
N MET A 24 -11.65 -5.71 9.97
CA MET A 24 -12.77 -4.80 9.72
C MET A 24 -14.06 -5.17 10.48
N LYS A 25 -14.08 -6.29 11.23
CA LYS A 25 -15.22 -6.79 12.05
C LYS A 25 -16.58 -6.82 11.34
N LEU A 26 -16.61 -6.95 10.00
CA LEU A 26 -17.83 -6.96 9.20
C LEU A 26 -18.80 -8.10 9.58
N PHE A 27 -18.25 -9.24 10.05
CA PHE A 27 -19.03 -10.42 10.42
C PHE A 27 -18.53 -11.00 11.76
N PRO A 28 -18.94 -10.43 12.92
CA PRO A 28 -18.37 -10.80 14.21
C PRO A 28 -18.72 -12.23 14.67
N ASN A 29 -19.75 -12.85 14.09
CA ASN A 29 -20.26 -14.16 14.51
C ASN A 29 -19.89 -15.30 13.57
N VAL A 30 -19.15 -15.06 12.48
CA VAL A 30 -18.78 -16.12 11.54
C VAL A 30 -17.35 -16.61 11.82
N PRO A 31 -17.11 -17.93 11.79
CA PRO A 31 -15.77 -18.47 11.97
C PRO A 31 -14.87 -18.11 10.78
N LYS A 32 -13.58 -17.91 11.04
CA LYS A 32 -12.58 -17.52 10.03
C LYS A 32 -12.57 -18.48 8.83
N GLU A 33 -12.76 -19.77 9.07
CA GLU A 33 -12.73 -20.82 8.06
C GLU A 33 -13.86 -20.63 7.02
N MET A 34 -15.01 -20.12 7.45
CA MET A 34 -16.13 -19.83 6.54
C MET A 34 -15.88 -18.60 5.68
N ILE A 35 -15.25 -17.54 6.25
CA ILE A 35 -14.88 -16.34 5.49
C ILE A 35 -13.87 -16.70 4.40
N THR A 36 -12.80 -17.40 4.77
CA THR A 36 -11.77 -17.83 3.81
C THR A 36 -12.36 -18.79 2.78
N GLY A 37 -13.23 -19.72 3.19
CA GLY A 37 -13.94 -20.61 2.26
C GLY A 37 -14.77 -19.85 1.23
N PHE A 38 -15.55 -18.86 1.68
CA PHE A 38 -16.33 -18.00 0.79
C PHE A 38 -15.44 -17.19 -0.16
N LEU A 39 -14.34 -16.62 0.32
CA LEU A 39 -13.36 -15.88 -0.48
C LEU A 39 -12.72 -16.78 -1.56
N CYS A 40 -12.36 -18.01 -1.22
CA CYS A 40 -11.81 -18.96 -2.18
C CYS A 40 -12.83 -19.34 -3.26
N VAL A 41 -14.09 -19.58 -2.88
CA VAL A 41 -15.16 -19.92 -3.83
C VAL A 41 -15.45 -18.74 -4.76
N SER A 42 -15.54 -17.50 -4.24
CA SER A 42 -15.78 -16.32 -5.07
C SER A 42 -14.62 -16.07 -6.04
N CYS A 43 -13.37 -16.22 -5.59
CA CYS A 43 -12.19 -16.15 -6.46
C CYS A 43 -12.21 -17.24 -7.54
N CYS A 44 -12.61 -18.46 -7.20
CA CYS A 44 -12.74 -19.56 -8.17
C CYS A 44 -13.78 -19.25 -9.27
N VAL A 45 -14.94 -18.70 -8.89
CA VAL A 45 -15.99 -18.30 -9.86
C VAL A 45 -15.50 -17.19 -10.79
N ILE A 46 -14.82 -16.17 -10.25
CA ILE A 46 -14.24 -15.08 -11.06
C ILE A 46 -13.15 -15.60 -11.98
N SER A 47 -12.29 -16.50 -11.48
CA SER A 47 -11.20 -17.09 -12.25
C SER A 47 -11.71 -17.91 -13.45
N MET A 48 -12.92 -18.46 -13.37
CA MET A 48 -13.53 -19.19 -14.48
C MET A 48 -13.72 -18.31 -15.73
N CYS A 49 -13.84 -17.00 -15.59
CA CYS A 49 -13.89 -16.07 -16.73
C CYS A 49 -12.61 -16.13 -17.59
N PHE A 50 -11.46 -16.45 -16.99
CA PHE A 50 -10.19 -16.60 -17.69
C PHE A 50 -10.01 -17.97 -18.36
N ALA A 51 -10.89 -18.94 -18.09
CA ALA A 51 -10.81 -20.27 -18.70
C ALA A 51 -11.36 -20.33 -20.14
N ASN A 52 -11.84 -19.21 -20.68
CA ASN A 52 -12.38 -19.14 -22.03
C ASN A 52 -11.27 -19.08 -23.11
N GLY A 53 -11.60 -19.34 -24.37
CA GLY A 53 -10.61 -19.36 -25.47
C GLY A 53 -9.86 -18.04 -25.71
N ALA A 54 -10.44 -16.91 -25.28
CA ALA A 54 -9.82 -15.58 -25.29
C ALA A 54 -9.22 -15.16 -23.93
N GLY A 55 -9.18 -16.07 -22.95
CA GLY A 55 -8.84 -15.76 -21.56
C GLY A 55 -7.42 -15.24 -21.36
N SER A 56 -6.46 -15.68 -22.19
CA SER A 56 -5.08 -15.17 -22.16
C SER A 56 -5.02 -13.67 -22.44
N TYR A 57 -5.84 -13.15 -23.35
CA TYR A 57 -5.91 -11.72 -23.65
C TYR A 57 -6.52 -10.94 -22.48
N ILE A 58 -7.61 -11.44 -21.89
CA ILE A 58 -8.22 -10.80 -20.72
C ILE A 58 -7.24 -10.78 -19.53
N PHE A 59 -6.52 -11.88 -19.31
CA PHE A 59 -5.47 -11.97 -18.29
C PHE A 59 -4.37 -10.93 -18.54
N GLN A 60 -3.88 -10.80 -19.77
CA GLN A 60 -2.85 -9.82 -20.12
C GLN A 60 -3.31 -8.37 -19.95
N LEU A 61 -4.57 -8.07 -20.28
CA LEU A 61 -5.18 -6.75 -20.03
C LEU A 61 -5.15 -6.43 -18.53
N MET A 62 -5.62 -7.37 -17.71
CA MET A 62 -5.68 -7.21 -16.25
C MET A 62 -4.28 -7.05 -15.65
N ASP A 63 -3.32 -7.88 -16.05
CA ASP A 63 -1.95 -7.82 -15.52
C ASP A 63 -1.26 -6.48 -15.82
N SER A 64 -1.38 -6.01 -17.08
CA SER A 64 -0.75 -4.77 -17.53
C SER A 64 -1.34 -3.53 -16.85
N PHE A 65 -2.66 -3.47 -16.68
CA PHE A 65 -3.35 -2.29 -16.15
C PHE A 65 -3.58 -2.35 -14.63
N ALA A 66 -4.06 -3.46 -14.10
CA ALA A 66 -4.33 -3.62 -12.67
C ALA A 66 -3.03 -3.77 -11.87
N GLY A 67 -2.12 -4.64 -12.31
CA GLY A 67 -0.90 -4.95 -11.58
C GLY A 67 0.10 -3.79 -11.57
N SER A 68 0.40 -3.23 -12.74
CA SER A 68 1.48 -2.24 -12.87
C SER A 68 1.12 -0.86 -12.30
N TYR A 69 0.03 -0.25 -12.79
CA TYR A 69 -0.31 1.13 -12.41
C TYR A 69 -0.92 1.23 -11.01
N THR A 70 -1.85 0.34 -10.68
CA THR A 70 -2.59 0.43 -9.41
C THR A 70 -1.68 0.20 -8.21
N LEU A 71 -0.85 -0.85 -8.24
CA LEU A 71 0.06 -1.15 -7.13
C LEU A 71 1.09 -0.05 -6.93
N LEU A 72 1.62 0.52 -8.02
CA LEU A 72 2.59 1.61 -7.93
C LEU A 72 1.99 2.87 -7.29
N ILE A 73 0.74 3.22 -7.64
CA ILE A 73 0.04 4.37 -7.07
C ILE A 73 -0.28 4.14 -5.59
N ILE A 74 -0.77 2.96 -5.21
CA ILE A 74 -1.06 2.62 -3.80
C ILE A 74 0.23 2.68 -2.97
N ALA A 75 1.29 2.02 -3.41
CA ALA A 75 2.57 2.01 -2.71
C ALA A 75 3.20 3.41 -2.58
N PHE A 76 2.98 4.28 -3.58
CA PHE A 76 3.38 5.68 -3.49
C PHE A 76 2.64 6.43 -2.38
N PHE A 77 1.32 6.29 -2.27
CA PHE A 77 0.54 6.90 -1.20
C PHE A 77 0.88 6.32 0.18
N GLU A 78 1.16 5.02 0.29
CA GLU A 78 1.63 4.39 1.52
C GLU A 78 2.98 4.98 1.97
N CYS A 79 3.94 5.11 1.04
CA CYS A 79 5.22 5.74 1.30
C CYS A 79 5.07 7.20 1.77
N ILE A 80 4.19 7.98 1.13
CA ILE A 80 3.89 9.35 1.57
C ILE A 80 3.23 9.36 2.96
N GLY A 81 2.29 8.44 3.20
CA GLY A 81 1.61 8.29 4.48
C GLY A 81 2.59 8.07 5.62
N VAL A 82 3.52 7.12 5.46
CA VAL A 82 4.52 6.82 6.50
C VAL A 82 5.55 7.94 6.64
N SER A 83 6.13 8.41 5.53
CA SER A 83 7.28 9.33 5.59
C SER A 83 6.92 10.79 5.85
N TYR A 84 5.75 11.27 5.40
CA TYR A 84 5.35 12.69 5.50
C TYR A 84 4.14 12.92 6.42
N ILE A 85 3.16 12.01 6.48
CA ILE A 85 1.97 12.19 7.34
C ILE A 85 2.25 11.71 8.77
N TYR A 86 2.78 10.50 8.91
CA TYR A 86 3.16 9.94 10.22
C TYR A 86 4.44 10.57 10.76
N GLY A 87 5.40 10.83 9.87
CA GLY A 87 6.68 11.46 10.17
C GLY A 87 7.82 10.46 10.30
N ILE A 88 8.95 10.76 9.67
CA ILE A 88 10.09 9.85 9.57
C ILE A 88 10.80 9.66 10.91
N LYS A 89 10.86 10.70 11.76
CA LYS A 89 11.38 10.59 13.13
C LYS A 89 10.57 9.63 13.98
N ARG A 90 9.24 9.84 14.03
CA ARG A 90 8.36 9.00 14.85
C ARG A 90 8.49 7.54 14.43
N PHE A 91 8.54 7.30 13.12
CA PHE A 91 8.79 5.97 12.58
C PHE A 91 10.15 5.39 12.98
N ALA A 92 11.23 6.20 12.97
CA ALA A 92 12.55 5.75 13.39
C ALA A 92 12.61 5.43 14.90
N ASP A 93 11.94 6.24 15.72
CA ASP A 93 11.87 6.06 17.18
C ASP A 93 11.05 4.80 17.53
N ASP A 94 9.97 4.52 16.79
CA ASP A 94 9.19 3.28 16.94
C ASP A 94 10.03 2.04 16.57
N ILE A 95 10.83 2.11 15.50
CA ILE A 95 11.73 1.01 15.12
C ILE A 95 12.80 0.78 16.19
N GLU A 96 13.36 1.85 16.75
CA GLU A 96 14.33 1.78 17.84
C GLU A 96 13.70 1.11 19.07
N LEU A 97 12.45 1.43 19.38
CA LEU A 97 11.73 0.82 20.50
C LEU A 97 11.44 -0.67 20.27
N MET A 98 11.15 -1.09 19.03
CA MET A 98 10.89 -2.49 18.70
C MET A 98 12.16 -3.35 18.58
N THR A 99 13.24 -2.79 18.05
CA THR A 99 14.46 -3.54 17.66
C THR A 99 15.63 -3.27 18.60
N GLY A 100 15.54 -2.25 19.47
CA GLY A 100 16.62 -1.78 20.34
C GLY A 100 17.73 -1.02 19.60
N SER A 101 17.59 -0.76 18.30
CA SER A 101 18.59 -0.03 17.52
C SER A 101 17.93 0.89 16.49
N ARG A 102 18.40 2.14 16.43
CA ARG A 102 17.87 3.16 15.53
C ARG A 102 18.29 2.89 14.08
N PRO A 103 17.38 3.01 13.09
CA PRO A 103 17.74 2.86 11.69
C PRO A 103 18.73 3.96 11.26
N GLY A 104 19.77 3.57 10.54
CA GLY A 104 20.80 4.51 10.08
C GLY A 104 20.28 5.54 9.06
N LEU A 105 21.05 6.62 8.86
CA LEU A 105 20.71 7.73 7.96
C LEU A 105 20.37 7.28 6.52
N TYR A 106 21.05 6.23 6.04
CA TYR A 106 20.78 5.63 4.73
C TYR A 106 19.32 5.19 4.58
N TRP A 107 18.76 4.48 5.57
CA TRP A 107 17.39 3.99 5.53
C TRP A 107 16.37 5.13 5.58
N MET A 108 16.60 6.11 6.44
CA MET A 108 15.74 7.29 6.54
C MET A 108 15.72 8.12 5.24
N LEU A 109 16.88 8.28 4.59
CA LEU A 109 16.97 8.96 3.29
C LEU A 109 16.26 8.15 2.19
N CYS A 110 16.42 6.82 2.20
CA CYS A 110 15.73 5.93 1.29
C CYS A 110 14.21 6.10 1.37
N TRP A 111 13.64 6.03 2.57
CA TRP A 111 12.19 6.11 2.79
C TRP A 111 11.60 7.49 2.45
N LYS A 112 12.30 8.58 2.81
CA LYS A 112 11.76 9.94 2.60
C LYS A 112 11.92 10.45 1.18
N TYR A 113 13.03 10.12 0.50
CA TYR A 113 13.39 10.73 -0.78
C TYR A 113 13.55 9.71 -1.90
N ILE A 114 14.41 8.69 -1.74
CA ILE A 114 14.75 7.80 -2.86
C ILE A 114 13.54 7.00 -3.32
N SER A 115 12.83 6.34 -2.41
CA SER A 115 11.65 5.55 -2.71
C SER A 115 10.56 6.36 -3.42
N PRO A 116 10.06 7.49 -2.88
CA PRO A 116 9.02 8.25 -3.57
C PRO A 116 9.48 8.81 -4.92
N ILE A 117 10.75 9.24 -5.05
CA ILE A 117 11.29 9.69 -6.34
C ILE A 117 11.30 8.54 -7.34
N ALA A 118 11.83 7.37 -6.97
CA ALA A 118 11.87 6.20 -7.83
C ALA A 118 10.46 5.80 -8.31
N MET A 119 9.49 5.77 -7.39
CA MET A 119 8.10 5.45 -7.73
C MET A 119 7.49 6.47 -8.71
N ILE A 120 7.71 7.77 -8.50
CA ILE A 120 7.28 8.81 -9.45
C ILE A 120 7.97 8.63 -10.80
N THR A 121 9.27 8.34 -10.84
CA THR A 121 9.99 8.17 -12.12
C THR A 121 9.45 6.99 -12.93
N ILE A 122 9.17 5.86 -12.28
CA ILE A 122 8.60 4.68 -12.94
C ILE A 122 7.17 4.99 -13.41
N LEU A 123 6.35 5.64 -12.58
CA LEU A 123 4.99 6.02 -12.93
C LEU A 123 4.97 6.91 -14.19
N VAL A 124 5.81 7.94 -14.22
CA VAL A 124 5.92 8.85 -15.37
C VAL A 124 6.42 8.11 -16.60
N ALA A 125 7.43 7.24 -16.48
CA ALA A 125 7.92 6.43 -17.59
C ALA A 125 6.82 5.53 -18.18
N SER A 126 6.04 4.85 -17.33
CA SER A 126 4.93 4.00 -17.77
C SER A 126 3.83 4.80 -18.48
N PHE A 127 3.50 6.01 -18.00
CA PHE A 127 2.54 6.87 -18.68
C PHE A 127 3.06 7.37 -20.04
N LEU A 128 4.36 7.68 -20.14
CA LEU A 128 4.97 8.08 -21.41
C LEU A 128 4.96 6.93 -22.43
N GLU A 129 5.29 5.72 -22.00
CA GLU A 129 5.23 4.51 -22.84
C GLU A 129 3.81 4.25 -23.34
N LEU A 130 2.81 4.35 -22.46
CA LEU A 130 1.40 4.23 -22.83
C LEU A 130 0.96 5.31 -23.84
N ALA A 131 1.47 6.53 -23.71
CA ALA A 131 1.17 7.64 -24.62
C ALA A 131 1.88 7.52 -25.98
N SER A 132 3.09 6.93 -26.02
CA SER A 132 3.89 6.82 -27.26
C SER A 132 3.57 5.58 -28.08
N GLU A 133 3.44 4.41 -27.44
CA GLU A 133 3.20 3.14 -28.13
C GLU A 133 1.72 2.80 -28.29
N GLY A 134 0.85 3.51 -27.56
CA GLY A 134 -0.57 3.19 -27.47
C GLY A 134 -0.83 1.86 -26.77
N SER A 135 -2.10 1.57 -26.50
CA SER A 135 -2.50 0.31 -25.88
C SER A 135 -2.61 -0.78 -26.95
N SER A 136 -1.51 -1.48 -27.23
CA SER A 136 -1.49 -2.64 -28.14
C SER A 136 -1.30 -3.97 -27.39
N TYR A 137 -1.80 -5.07 -27.95
CA TYR A 137 -1.59 -6.43 -27.45
C TYR A 137 -1.17 -7.38 -28.57
N PRO A 138 -0.34 -8.40 -28.28
CA PRO A 138 0.04 -9.41 -29.26
C PRO A 138 -1.13 -10.37 -29.51
N GLY A 139 -1.82 -10.20 -30.63
CA GLY A 139 -2.92 -11.07 -31.06
C GLY A 139 -2.45 -12.17 -31.99
N TRP A 140 -2.87 -13.41 -31.74
CA TRP A 140 -2.57 -14.53 -32.61
C TRP A 140 -3.47 -14.55 -33.85
N ASN A 141 -2.88 -14.49 -35.04
CA ASN A 141 -3.59 -14.59 -36.31
C ASN A 141 -3.44 -16.01 -36.90
N ALA A 142 -4.52 -16.78 -36.85
CA ALA A 142 -4.52 -18.18 -37.31
C ALA A 142 -4.28 -18.34 -38.83
N LEU A 143 -4.53 -17.30 -39.63
CA LEU A 143 -4.38 -17.35 -41.09
C LEU A 143 -2.93 -17.15 -41.54
N THR A 144 -2.21 -16.27 -40.86
CA THR A 144 -0.83 -15.89 -41.19
C THR A 144 0.18 -16.70 -40.37
N GLY A 145 -0.23 -17.28 -39.24
CA GLY A 145 0.66 -17.97 -38.30
C GLY A 145 1.63 -17.01 -37.58
N THR A 146 1.32 -15.71 -37.58
CA THR A 146 2.12 -14.65 -36.97
C THR A 146 1.36 -13.99 -35.84
N THR A 147 2.13 -13.46 -34.87
CA THR A 147 1.61 -12.63 -33.78
C THR A 147 1.68 -11.18 -34.22
N ASP A 148 0.52 -10.58 -34.47
CA ASP A 148 0.43 -9.20 -34.92
C ASP A 148 0.08 -8.31 -33.71
N ARG A 149 0.58 -7.07 -33.64
CA ARG A 149 0.19 -6.12 -32.58
C ARG A 149 -1.16 -5.51 -32.96
N LEU A 150 -2.21 -5.87 -32.22
CA LEU A 150 -3.54 -5.29 -32.37
C LEU A 150 -3.77 -4.24 -31.30
N GLU A 151 -4.55 -3.21 -31.65
CA GLU A 151 -4.97 -2.19 -30.69
C GLU A 151 -6.12 -2.71 -29.82
N TRP A 152 -6.11 -2.34 -28.55
CA TRP A 152 -7.22 -2.66 -27.65
C TRP A 152 -8.50 -1.94 -28.10
N PRO A 153 -9.64 -2.65 -28.20
CA PRO A 153 -10.92 -2.01 -28.38
C PRO A 153 -11.21 -1.00 -27.27
N HIS A 154 -11.89 0.11 -27.61
CA HIS A 154 -12.17 1.18 -26.65
C HIS A 154 -12.90 0.70 -25.38
N TRP A 155 -13.77 -0.30 -25.50
CA TRP A 155 -14.47 -0.86 -24.33
C TRP A 155 -13.51 -1.55 -23.35
N CYS A 156 -12.42 -2.19 -23.81
CA CYS A 156 -11.40 -2.78 -22.95
C CYS A 156 -10.64 -1.71 -22.16
N ILE A 157 -10.32 -0.59 -22.82
CA ILE A 157 -9.62 0.53 -22.19
C ILE A 157 -10.50 1.16 -21.11
N VAL A 158 -11.80 1.32 -21.38
CA VAL A 158 -12.77 1.82 -20.38
C VAL A 158 -12.82 0.88 -19.15
N VAL A 159 -12.84 -0.44 -19.36
CA VAL A 159 -12.81 -1.43 -18.26
C VAL A 159 -11.50 -1.32 -17.47
N ALA A 160 -10.36 -1.17 -18.14
CA ALA A 160 -9.06 -1.01 -17.49
C ALA A 160 -8.99 0.27 -16.64
N ILE A 161 -9.46 1.40 -17.18
CA ILE A 161 -9.52 2.68 -16.45
C ILE A 161 -10.46 2.55 -15.25
N LEU A 162 -11.63 1.93 -15.41
CA LEU A 162 -12.59 1.72 -14.32
C LEU A 162 -11.94 0.90 -13.20
N LEU A 163 -11.19 -0.15 -13.53
CA LEU A 163 -10.53 -0.99 -12.54
C LEU A 163 -9.49 -0.21 -11.72
N ILE A 164 -8.66 0.58 -12.39
CA ILE A 164 -7.66 1.45 -11.75
C ILE A 164 -8.37 2.46 -10.83
N LEU A 165 -9.43 3.11 -11.33
CA LEU A 165 -10.18 4.11 -10.57
C LEU A 165 -10.85 3.51 -9.34
N VAL A 166 -11.51 2.35 -9.44
CA VAL A 166 -12.18 1.71 -8.29
C VAL A 166 -11.21 1.47 -7.13
N SER A 167 -9.99 1.02 -7.45
CA SER A 167 -8.96 0.72 -6.45
C SER A 167 -8.41 2.00 -5.81
N ILE A 168 -8.08 3.01 -6.62
CA ILE A 168 -7.46 4.24 -6.13
C ILE A 168 -8.47 5.15 -5.43
N LEU A 169 -9.73 5.18 -5.88
CA LEU A 169 -10.79 6.05 -5.36
C LEU A 169 -11.12 5.76 -3.90
N TRP A 170 -10.82 4.55 -3.40
CA TRP A 170 -11.04 4.22 -1.99
C TRP A 170 -10.23 5.10 -1.04
N ILE A 171 -8.99 5.46 -1.42
CA ILE A 171 -8.09 6.30 -0.61
C ILE A 171 -8.70 7.71 -0.36
N PRO A 172 -8.97 8.54 -1.39
CA PRO A 172 -9.61 9.83 -1.19
C PRO A 172 -11.08 9.70 -0.76
N GLY A 173 -11.78 8.63 -1.16
CA GLY A 173 -13.16 8.37 -0.78
C GLY A 173 -13.33 8.25 0.74
N VAL A 174 -12.50 7.43 1.38
CA VAL A 174 -12.49 7.30 2.85
C VAL A 174 -12.07 8.61 3.52
N ALA A 175 -11.09 9.32 2.97
CA ALA A 175 -10.67 10.62 3.50
C ALA A 175 -11.81 11.67 3.48
N ILE A 176 -12.54 11.77 2.37
CA ILE A 176 -13.69 12.67 2.23
C ILE A 176 -14.84 12.27 3.16
N LEU A 177 -15.16 10.98 3.26
CA LEU A 177 -16.22 10.50 4.15
C LEU A 177 -15.92 10.82 5.62
N ARG A 178 -14.66 10.67 6.05
CA ARG A 178 -14.21 11.12 7.37
C ARG A 178 -14.37 12.63 7.56
N LEU A 179 -14.02 13.44 6.57
CA LEU A 179 -14.23 14.90 6.61
C LEU A 179 -15.72 15.29 6.68
N CYS A 180 -16.60 14.49 6.07
CA CYS A 180 -18.06 14.68 6.15
C CYS A 180 -18.69 14.11 7.44
N GLY A 181 -17.90 13.53 8.34
CA GLY A 181 -18.37 12.99 9.63
C GLY A 181 -19.06 11.63 9.55
N ILE A 182 -18.89 10.88 8.45
CA ILE A 182 -19.42 9.52 8.31
C ILE A 182 -18.29 8.53 8.60
N ASN A 183 -18.34 7.89 9.77
CA ASN A 183 -17.40 6.83 10.13
C ASN A 183 -17.85 5.50 9.50
N VAL A 184 -17.23 5.14 8.37
CA VAL A 184 -17.47 3.86 7.66
C VAL A 184 -16.88 2.67 8.40
N ILE A 185 -15.79 2.90 9.14
CA ILE A 185 -15.05 1.90 9.90
C ILE A 185 -15.01 2.39 11.34
N GLU A 186 -15.44 1.56 12.27
CA GLU A 186 -15.31 1.82 13.70
C GLU A 186 -13.82 1.85 14.05
N ASP A 187 -13.34 2.99 14.56
CA ASP A 187 -11.93 3.12 14.93
C ASP A 187 -11.64 2.09 16.04
N SER A 188 -10.66 1.21 15.80
CA SER A 188 -10.23 0.29 16.85
C SER A 188 -9.58 1.10 17.95
N GLU A 189 -10.01 0.91 19.20
CA GLU A 189 -9.30 1.46 20.35
C GLU A 189 -7.83 1.07 20.27
N PRO A 190 -6.88 2.01 20.45
CA PRO A 190 -5.47 1.70 20.41
C PRO A 190 -5.19 0.62 21.46
N ALA A 191 -4.60 -0.49 21.03
CA ALA A 191 -4.19 -1.54 21.94
C ALA A 191 -3.18 -0.96 22.94
N TRP A 192 -3.32 -1.31 24.23
CA TRP A 192 -2.36 -0.89 25.25
C TRP A 192 -0.97 -1.40 24.86
N PHE A 193 0.01 -0.48 24.81
CA PHE A 193 1.37 -0.77 24.40
C PHE A 193 2.36 -0.21 25.45
N PRO A 194 3.19 -1.05 26.09
CA PRO A 194 4.07 -0.66 27.18
C PRO A 194 5.35 0.04 26.68
N SER A 195 5.21 1.21 26.08
CA SER A 195 6.34 1.96 25.51
C SER A 195 7.36 2.41 26.56
N ALA A 196 6.91 2.77 27.77
CA ALA A 196 7.77 3.19 28.87
C ALA A 196 8.65 2.03 29.38
N GLU A 197 8.03 0.89 29.70
CA GLU A 197 8.78 -0.30 30.16
C GLU A 197 9.80 -0.78 29.13
N LEU A 198 9.45 -0.74 27.83
CA LEU A 198 10.37 -1.11 26.76
C LEU A 198 11.55 -0.15 26.64
N ARG A 199 11.34 1.16 26.84
CA ARG A 199 12.42 2.14 26.86
C ARG A 199 13.37 1.89 28.03
N ASP A 200 12.84 1.52 29.19
CA ASP A 200 13.63 1.19 30.38
C ASP A 200 14.43 -0.11 30.21
N VAL A 201 13.81 -1.15 29.66
CA VAL A 201 14.47 -2.45 29.40
C VAL A 201 15.62 -2.31 28.39
N HIS A 202 15.42 -1.52 27.34
CA HIS A 202 16.43 -1.30 26.31
C HIS A 202 17.41 -0.16 26.68
N GLY A 203 17.14 0.60 27.75
CA GLY A 203 17.95 1.75 28.16
C GLY A 203 18.02 2.85 27.10
N ILE A 204 16.94 3.06 26.34
CA ILE A 204 16.90 3.99 25.21
C ILE A 204 16.75 5.42 25.74
N VAL A 205 17.78 6.24 25.53
CA VAL A 205 17.72 7.68 25.79
C VAL A 205 17.05 8.35 24.59
N PRO A 206 16.10 9.29 24.78
CA PRO A 206 15.49 10.01 23.67
C PRO A 206 16.56 10.68 22.80
N HIS A 207 16.59 10.33 21.52
CA HIS A 207 17.60 10.78 20.56
C HIS A 207 17.40 12.26 20.22
N GLU A 208 18.41 13.08 20.51
CA GLU A 208 18.45 14.46 20.03
C GLU A 208 18.81 14.47 18.53
N PRO A 209 18.02 15.15 17.68
CA PRO A 209 18.30 15.20 16.25
C PRO A 209 19.66 15.85 16.00
N THR A 210 20.50 15.19 15.20
CA THR A 210 21.76 15.76 14.75
C THR A 210 21.52 16.89 13.74
N ASP A 211 22.42 17.87 13.66
CA ASP A 211 22.29 19.01 12.73
C ASP A 211 22.10 18.59 11.25
N VAL A 212 22.69 17.45 10.89
CA VAL A 212 22.55 16.83 9.58
C VAL A 212 21.12 16.34 9.35
N GLU A 213 20.50 15.71 10.36
CA GLU A 213 19.10 15.24 10.29
C GLU A 213 18.11 16.42 10.26
N ILE A 214 18.38 17.48 11.02
CA ILE A 214 17.55 18.70 11.02
C ILE A 214 17.52 19.33 9.63
N SER A 215 18.70 19.47 9.01
CA SER A 215 18.86 20.04 7.67
C SER A 215 18.28 19.12 6.59
N LEU A 216 18.62 17.84 6.62
CA LEU A 216 18.25 16.86 5.60
C LEU A 216 16.76 16.53 5.62
N PHE A 217 16.13 16.49 6.80
CA PHE A 217 14.73 16.11 6.95
C PHE A 217 13.80 17.29 7.22
N CYS A 218 14.31 18.54 7.21
CA CYS A 218 13.56 19.76 7.50
C CYS A 218 12.77 19.69 8.82
N ILE A 219 13.43 19.21 9.87
CA ILE A 219 12.85 19.10 11.21
C ILE A 219 12.93 20.48 11.87
N ARG A 220 11.86 20.97 12.50
CA ARG A 220 11.94 22.20 13.32
C ARG A 220 12.74 21.92 14.59
N ALA A 221 13.32 22.98 15.15
CA ALA A 221 14.04 22.94 16.43
C ALA A 221 13.17 22.40 17.60
N ASP A 222 11.85 22.52 17.50
CA ASP A 222 10.87 21.95 18.46
C ASP A 222 10.66 20.43 18.31
N GLY A 223 11.38 19.75 17.41
CA GLY A 223 11.23 18.32 17.14
C GLY A 223 10.05 17.96 16.22
N SER A 224 9.21 18.92 15.85
CA SER A 224 8.12 18.72 14.88
C SER A 224 8.65 18.70 13.44
N GLU A 225 8.23 17.73 12.64
CA GLU A 225 8.60 17.66 11.22
C GLU A 225 7.71 18.59 10.40
N GLY A 226 8.32 19.45 9.58
CA GLY A 226 7.59 20.45 8.79
C GLY A 226 7.28 19.98 7.38
N LEU A 227 5.99 19.75 7.08
CA LEU A 227 5.36 20.08 5.79
C LEU A 227 3.83 20.13 5.91
N CYS A 228 3.28 21.35 5.88
CA CYS A 228 1.91 21.82 5.55
C CYS A 228 0.64 21.12 6.07
N CYS A 229 0.67 19.96 6.72
CA CYS A 229 -0.52 19.39 7.33
C CYS A 229 -0.46 19.56 8.85
N PRO A 230 -1.50 20.13 9.49
CA PRO A 230 -1.56 20.13 10.94
C PRO A 230 -1.53 18.68 11.41
N THR A 231 -0.57 18.34 12.27
CA THR A 231 -0.53 17.08 12.99
C THR A 231 -1.77 17.00 13.89
N TYR A 232 -2.87 16.47 13.34
CA TYR A 232 -4.06 16.09 14.09
C TYR A 232 -3.81 14.71 14.71
N GLY A 233 -2.85 14.64 15.61
CA GLY A 233 -2.69 13.53 16.53
C GLY A 233 -2.71 14.10 17.94
N PRO A 234 -3.36 13.47 18.93
CA PRO A 234 -3.14 13.85 20.32
C PRO A 234 -1.63 13.80 20.55
N ARG A 235 -1.05 14.88 21.08
CA ARG A 235 0.24 14.78 21.75
C ARG A 235 0.09 13.61 22.71
N GLU A 236 0.85 12.54 22.53
CA GLU A 236 1.12 11.62 23.62
C GLU A 236 1.71 12.48 24.71
N GLN A 237 0.86 12.91 25.65
CA GLN A 237 1.35 13.37 26.93
C GLN A 237 2.11 12.17 27.48
N PRO A 238 3.36 12.35 27.94
CA PRO A 238 3.92 11.35 28.83
C PRO A 238 2.86 11.17 29.92
N LEU A 239 2.36 9.94 30.08
CA LEU A 239 1.59 9.60 31.26
C LEU A 239 2.56 9.85 32.40
N ASP A 240 2.45 11.04 32.99
CA ASP A 240 3.13 11.41 34.22
C ASP A 240 2.89 10.26 35.19
N GLU A 241 3.98 9.84 35.81
CA GLU A 241 4.06 8.86 36.87
C GLU A 241 2.92 9.09 37.87
N GLU A 242 1.87 8.27 37.82
CA GLU A 242 1.00 8.08 38.98
C GLU A 242 1.71 7.06 39.88
N GLU A 243 2.37 7.61 40.92
CA GLU A 243 2.89 6.91 42.10
C GLU A 243 1.85 5.97 42.76
#